data_AF-A0AAU6A7Z4-F1
#
_entry.id   AF-A0AAU6A7Z4-F1
#
_cell.length_a   1.000
_cell.length_b   1.000
_cell.length_c   1.000
_cell.angle_alpha   90.00
_cell.angle_beta   90.00
_cell.angle_gamma   90.00
#
_symmetry.space_group_name_H-M   'P 1'
#
loop_
_entity.id
_entity.type
_entity.pdbx_description
1 polymer ?
#
loop_
_entity_poly.entity_id
_entity_poly.type
_entity_poly.pdbx_seq_one_letter_code
_entity_poly.pdbx_strand_id
1 'polypeptide(L)'
;MQEAELARRAERSAEYNRGVADTWRERADTTARSGDDAHARFAELLAEEPWFAAYVEYRAARYKRGHVVTEAQQAQTALGEHVTAPEQRWYDAPILEEIVSAVEKQAAEQGTEFARELDAAREAYVSGTNCP
;
A
#
# COMPACT_ATOMS: atom_id res chain seq x y z
N MET A 1 -39.96 30.32 -4.39
CA MET A 1 -38.91 30.04 -3.38
C MET A 1 -38.02 28.86 -3.78
N GLN A 2 -38.56 27.73 -4.27
CA GLN A 2 -37.74 26.58 -4.67
C GLN A 2 -36.74 26.88 -5.80
N GLU A 3 -37.15 27.59 -6.85
CA GLU A 3 -36.26 27.94 -7.98
C GLU A 3 -35.05 28.80 -7.55
N ALA A 4 -35.25 29.73 -6.61
CA ALA A 4 -34.19 30.56 -6.08
C ALA A 4 -33.18 29.74 -5.25
N GLU A 5 -33.64 28.73 -4.49
CA GLU A 5 -32.74 27.85 -3.75
C GLU A 5 -31.99 26.88 -4.66
N LEU A 6 -32.64 26.37 -5.71
CA LEU A 6 -31.98 25.56 -6.74
C LEU A 6 -30.88 26.35 -7.44
N ALA A 7 -31.11 27.63 -7.76
CA ALA A 7 -30.09 28.50 -8.33
C ALA A 7 -28.89 28.71 -7.39
N ARG A 8 -29.15 29.00 -6.10
CA ARG A 8 -28.09 29.14 -5.09
C ARG A 8 -27.29 27.85 -4.89
N ARG A 9 -27.96 26.70 -4.89
CA ARG A 9 -27.32 25.39 -4.80
C ARG A 9 -26.44 25.10 -6.02
N ALA A 10 -26.90 25.47 -7.22
CA ALA A 10 -26.12 25.33 -8.45
C ALA A 10 -24.87 26.22 -8.44
N GLU A 11 -24.99 27.46 -7.96
CA GLU A 11 -23.85 28.38 -7.82
C GLU A 11 -22.80 27.84 -6.84
N ARG A 12 -23.21 27.39 -5.64
CA ARG A 12 -22.32 26.74 -4.68
C ARG A 12 -21.66 25.49 -5.26
N SER A 13 -22.39 24.68 -6.03
CA SER A 13 -21.76 23.52 -6.70
C SER A 13 -20.71 23.94 -7.73
N ALA A 14 -20.94 25.02 -8.49
CA ALA A 14 -19.97 25.51 -9.46
C ALA A 14 -18.71 26.08 -8.77
N GLU A 15 -18.89 26.74 -7.63
CA GLU A 15 -17.78 27.24 -6.80
C GLU A 15 -16.95 26.10 -6.21
N TYR A 16 -17.60 25.09 -5.59
CA TYR A 16 -16.92 23.90 -5.07
C TYR A 16 -16.10 23.20 -6.16
N ASN A 17 -16.71 22.98 -7.33
CA ASN A 17 -16.04 22.30 -8.44
C ASN A 17 -14.80 23.07 -8.93
N ARG A 18 -14.87 24.41 -9.00
CA ARG A 18 -13.70 25.24 -9.32
C ARG A 18 -12.61 25.10 -8.25
N GLY A 19 -12.97 25.21 -6.97
CA GLY A 19 -12.01 25.04 -5.88
C GLY A 19 -11.32 23.68 -5.86
N VAL A 20 -12.05 22.59 -6.15
CA VAL A 20 -11.46 21.25 -6.30
C VAL A 20 -10.56 21.20 -7.53
N ALA A 21 -11.00 21.71 -8.69
CA ALA A 21 -10.20 21.73 -9.92
C ALA A 21 -8.90 22.53 -9.79
N ASP A 22 -8.89 23.56 -8.95
CA ASP A 22 -7.71 24.40 -8.70
C ASP A 22 -6.75 23.74 -7.69
N THR A 23 -7.26 22.90 -6.77
CA THR A 23 -6.47 22.34 -5.65
C THR A 23 -6.25 20.83 -5.71
N TRP A 24 -6.73 20.12 -6.75
CA TRP A 24 -6.70 18.65 -6.77
C TRP A 24 -5.30 18.06 -6.65
N ARG A 25 -4.28 18.70 -7.24
CA ARG A 25 -2.89 18.20 -7.17
C ARG A 25 -2.36 18.24 -5.74
N GLU A 26 -2.54 19.37 -5.06
CA GLU A 26 -2.10 19.53 -3.67
C GLU A 26 -2.82 18.55 -2.74
N ARG A 27 -4.12 18.34 -2.95
CA ARG A 27 -4.90 17.35 -2.20
C ARG A 27 -4.38 15.93 -2.44
N ALA A 28 -4.16 15.57 -3.71
CA ALA A 28 -3.63 14.27 -4.09
C ALA A 28 -2.21 14.04 -3.51
N ASP A 29 -1.33 15.03 -3.61
CA ASP A 29 0.04 14.96 -3.09
C ASP A 29 0.06 14.85 -1.56
N THR A 30 -0.87 15.49 -0.87
CA THR A 30 -1.00 15.40 0.59
C THR A 30 -1.47 14.00 1.01
N THR A 31 -2.48 13.45 0.33
CA THR A 31 -2.93 12.07 0.58
C THR A 31 -1.83 11.06 0.23
N ALA A 32 -1.08 11.25 -0.85
CA ALA A 32 0.03 10.38 -1.23
C ALA A 32 1.14 10.36 -0.17
N ARG A 33 1.55 11.54 0.32
CA ARG A 33 2.54 11.66 1.41
C ARG A 33 2.10 10.95 2.70
N SER A 34 0.80 10.99 3.02
CA SER A 34 0.29 10.23 4.17
C SER A 34 0.45 8.70 4.00
N GLY A 35 0.46 8.21 2.76
CA GLY A 35 0.78 6.83 2.44
C GLY A 35 2.25 6.49 2.63
N ASP A 36 3.16 7.40 2.26
CA ASP A 36 4.61 7.23 2.47
C ASP A 36 4.95 7.14 3.97
N ASP A 37 4.36 8.02 4.79
CA ASP A 37 4.52 8.00 6.25
C ASP A 37 3.95 6.70 6.87
N ALA A 38 2.78 6.26 6.39
CA ALA A 38 2.17 5.01 6.84
C ALA A 38 3.02 3.79 6.47
N HIS A 39 3.62 3.78 5.28
CA HIS A 39 4.50 2.71 4.82
C HIS A 39 5.80 2.65 5.65
N ALA A 40 6.43 3.78 5.93
CA ALA A 40 7.61 3.85 6.79
C ALA A 40 7.31 3.27 8.19
N ARG A 41 6.21 3.70 8.81
CA ARG A 41 5.76 3.18 10.11
C ARG A 41 5.41 1.70 10.06
N PHE A 42 4.79 1.22 8.97
CA PHE A 42 4.50 -0.20 8.80
C PHE A 42 5.78 -1.04 8.80
N ALA A 43 6.82 -0.60 8.10
CA ALA A 43 8.10 -1.31 8.07
C ALA A 43 8.76 -1.38 9.46
N GLU A 44 8.70 -0.29 10.23
CA GLU A 44 9.18 -0.27 11.61
C GLU A 44 8.42 -1.26 12.50
N LEU A 45 7.08 -1.21 12.49
CA LEU A 45 6.23 -2.10 13.29
C LEU A 45 6.39 -3.57 12.87
N LEU A 46 6.47 -3.84 11.56
CA LEU A 46 6.65 -5.18 11.05
C LEU A 46 7.97 -5.80 11.52
N ALA A 47 9.03 -4.99 11.65
CA ALA A 47 10.32 -5.45 12.16
C ALA A 47 10.29 -5.81 13.66
N GLU A 48 9.36 -5.24 14.43
CA GLU A 48 9.15 -5.56 15.84
C GLU A 48 8.36 -6.86 16.05
N GLU A 49 7.67 -7.35 15.02
CA GLU A 49 6.82 -8.53 15.11
C GLU A 49 7.63 -9.84 15.22
N PRO A 50 7.46 -10.63 16.30
CA PRO A 50 8.23 -11.86 16.51
C PRO A 50 8.05 -12.91 15.40
N TRP A 51 6.86 -12.99 14.81
CA TRP A 51 6.58 -13.91 13.71
C TRP A 51 7.33 -13.51 12.44
N PHE A 52 7.49 -12.20 12.19
CA PHE A 52 8.21 -11.68 11.05
C PHE A 52 9.71 -11.94 11.19
N ALA A 53 10.27 -11.70 12.38
CA ALA A 53 11.66 -12.03 12.69
C ALA A 53 11.96 -13.53 12.46
N ALA A 54 11.13 -14.43 12.99
CA ALA A 54 11.27 -15.87 12.79
C ALA A 54 11.15 -16.26 11.30
N TYR A 55 10.26 -15.60 10.56
CA TYR A 55 10.10 -15.83 9.13
C TYR A 55 11.31 -15.33 8.32
N VAL A 56 11.90 -14.18 8.69
CA VAL A 56 13.15 -13.67 8.11
C VAL A 56 14.29 -14.65 8.37
N GLU A 57 14.42 -15.21 9.59
CA GLU A 57 15.43 -16.23 9.88
C GLU A 57 15.26 -17.48 9.01
N TYR A 58 14.02 -17.96 8.85
CA TYR A 58 13.70 -19.07 7.97
C TYR A 58 14.06 -18.76 6.51
N ARG A 59 13.76 -17.56 6.00
CA ARG A 59 14.18 -17.12 4.66
C ARG A 59 15.70 -17.01 4.56
N ALA A 60 16.37 -16.44 5.56
CA ALA A 60 17.82 -16.28 5.59
C ALA A 60 18.55 -17.63 5.55
N ALA A 61 18.04 -18.65 6.24
CA ALA A 61 18.58 -20.00 6.18
C ALA A 61 18.62 -20.56 4.74
N ARG A 62 17.64 -20.19 3.91
CA ARG A 62 17.59 -20.58 2.50
C ARG A 62 18.70 -19.89 1.67
N TYR A 63 18.93 -18.60 1.89
CA TYR A 63 20.04 -17.88 1.23
C TYR A 63 21.40 -18.42 1.68
N LYS A 64 21.58 -18.66 2.98
CA LYS A 64 22.80 -19.28 3.53
C LYS A 64 23.08 -20.63 2.89
N ARG A 65 22.05 -21.50 2.78
CA ARG A 65 22.19 -22.78 2.06
C ARG A 65 22.60 -22.58 0.60
N GLY A 66 22.05 -21.56 -0.06
CA GLY A 66 22.41 -21.21 -1.44
C GLY A 66 23.90 -20.93 -1.59
N HIS A 67 24.44 -20.07 -0.73
CA HIS A 67 25.88 -19.77 -0.72
C HIS A 67 26.74 -21.03 -0.54
N VAL A 68 26.38 -21.92 0.40
CA VAL A 68 27.12 -23.17 0.62
C VAL A 68 27.10 -24.07 -0.62
N VAL A 69 25.94 -24.20 -1.27
CA VAL A 69 25.81 -25.02 -2.49
C VAL A 69 26.61 -24.42 -3.64
N THR A 70 26.55 -23.10 -3.83
CA THR A 70 27.34 -22.41 -4.86
C THR A 70 28.84 -22.56 -4.61
N GLU A 71 29.30 -22.41 -3.36
CA GLU A 71 30.69 -22.61 -2.98
C GLU A 71 31.16 -24.05 -3.28
N ALA A 72 30.31 -25.05 -2.97
CA ALA A 72 30.60 -26.44 -3.29
C ALA A 72 30.71 -26.69 -4.80
N GLN A 73 29.81 -26.11 -5.60
CA GLN A 73 29.89 -26.21 -7.08
C GLN A 73 31.18 -25.58 -7.62
N GLN A 74 31.56 -24.42 -7.09
CA GLN A 74 32.79 -23.72 -7.48
C GLN A 74 34.04 -24.54 -7.12
N ALA A 75 34.07 -25.13 -5.93
CA ALA A 75 35.16 -25.98 -5.49
C ALA A 75 35.31 -27.23 -6.37
N GLN A 76 34.21 -27.94 -6.66
CA GLN A 76 34.22 -29.11 -7.55
C GLN A 76 34.73 -28.74 -8.95
N THR A 77 34.27 -27.60 -9.48
CA THR A 77 34.69 -27.09 -10.79
C THR A 77 36.20 -26.78 -10.80
N ALA A 78 36.72 -26.10 -9.77
CA ALA A 78 38.13 -25.75 -9.67
C ALA A 78 39.04 -26.99 -9.57
N LEU A 79 38.56 -28.08 -8.97
CA LEU A 79 39.26 -29.36 -8.87
C LEU A 79 39.14 -30.22 -10.13
N GLY A 80 38.34 -29.81 -11.12
CA GLY A 80 38.07 -30.60 -12.33
C GLY A 80 37.16 -31.81 -12.08
N GLU A 81 36.43 -31.82 -10.97
CA GLU A 81 35.49 -32.87 -10.61
C GLU A 81 34.13 -32.66 -11.30
N HIS A 82 33.37 -33.74 -11.47
CA HIS A 82 31.97 -33.62 -11.90
C HIS A 82 31.15 -32.91 -10.81
N VAL A 83 30.46 -31.83 -11.19
CA VAL A 83 29.59 -31.08 -10.28
C VAL A 83 28.38 -31.93 -9.91
N THR A 84 28.26 -32.28 -8.62
CA THR A 84 27.14 -33.07 -8.07
C THR A 84 26.24 -32.25 -7.16
N ALA A 85 26.68 -31.07 -6.75
CA ALA A 85 25.89 -30.18 -5.90
C ALA A 85 24.63 -29.68 -6.65
N PRO A 86 23.44 -29.82 -6.05
CA PRO A 86 22.16 -29.63 -6.74
C PRO A 86 21.89 -28.15 -7.07
N GLU A 87 21.12 -27.89 -8.12
CA GLU A 87 20.59 -26.56 -8.39
C GLU A 87 19.58 -26.13 -7.31
N GLN A 88 19.65 -24.87 -6.92
CA GLN A 88 18.74 -24.32 -5.94
C GLN A 88 17.38 -24.04 -6.58
N ARG A 89 16.32 -24.68 -6.06
CA ARG A 89 14.93 -24.41 -6.46
C ARG A 89 14.21 -23.63 -5.37
N TRP A 90 13.45 -22.64 -5.81
CA TRP A 90 12.67 -21.75 -4.95
C TRP A 90 11.19 -22.04 -5.12
N TYR A 91 10.48 -22.20 -4.01
CA TYR A 91 9.02 -22.25 -3.98
C TYR A 91 8.53 -21.08 -3.13
N ASP A 92 7.56 -20.34 -3.66
CA ASP A 92 6.93 -19.24 -2.95
C ASP A 92 6.04 -19.74 -1.82
N ALA A 93 5.76 -18.85 -0.86
CA ALA A 93 5.01 -19.16 0.34
C ALA A 93 3.58 -18.59 0.23
N PRO A 94 2.54 -19.43 0.13
CA PRO A 94 1.15 -19.01 -0.03
C PRO A 94 0.62 -18.09 1.08
N ILE A 95 1.18 -18.19 2.29
CA ILE A 95 0.74 -17.40 3.46
C ILE A 95 0.94 -15.90 3.29
N LEU A 96 1.95 -15.47 2.52
CA LEU A 96 2.15 -14.04 2.25
C LEU A 96 1.10 -13.49 1.28
N GLU A 97 0.66 -14.32 0.33
CA GLU A 97 -0.42 -13.95 -0.59
C GLU A 97 -1.74 -13.75 0.16
N GLU A 98 -2.02 -14.59 1.16
CA GLU A 98 -3.19 -14.44 2.03
C GLU A 98 -3.15 -13.14 2.86
N ILE A 99 -1.98 -12.81 3.43
CA ILE A 99 -1.79 -11.55 4.18
C ILE A 99 -1.98 -10.34 3.26
N VAL A 100 -1.38 -10.35 2.06
CA VAL A 100 -1.56 -9.27 1.07
C VAL A 100 -3.04 -9.14 0.71
N SER A 101 -3.74 -10.24 0.45
CA SER A 101 -5.16 -10.22 0.12
C SER A 101 -6.02 -9.61 1.24
N ALA A 102 -5.72 -9.93 2.50
CA ALA A 102 -6.43 -9.36 3.65
C ALA A 102 -6.19 -7.84 3.81
N VAL A 103 -4.95 -7.39 3.61
CA VAL A 103 -4.58 -5.97 3.67
C VAL A 103 -5.26 -5.17 2.55
N GLU A 104 -5.22 -5.65 1.32
CA GLU A 104 -5.85 -4.99 0.17
C GLU A 104 -7.36 -4.82 0.36
N LYS A 105 -8.03 -5.82 0.96
CA LYS A 105 -9.44 -5.72 1.30
C LYS A 105 -9.72 -4.58 2.29
N GLN A 106 -8.92 -4.49 3.36
CA GLN A 106 -9.08 -3.42 4.37
C GLN A 106 -8.74 -2.04 3.81
N ALA A 107 -7.71 -1.95 2.95
CA ALA A 107 -7.36 -0.71 2.27
C ALA A 107 -8.49 -0.23 1.36
N ALA A 108 -9.14 -1.15 0.63
CA ALA A 108 -10.31 -0.82 -0.19
C ALA A 108 -11.50 -0.31 0.65
N GLU A 109 -11.71 -0.86 1.84
CA GLU A 109 -12.73 -0.38 2.79
C GLU A 109 -12.42 1.07 3.24
N GLN A 110 -11.17 1.37 3.60
CA GLN A 110 -10.73 2.73 3.95
C GLN A 110 -10.88 3.71 2.78
N GLY A 111 -10.50 3.31 1.56
CA GLY A 111 -10.70 4.13 0.37
C GLY A 111 -12.18 4.42 0.09
N THR A 112 -13.05 3.45 0.36
CA THR A 112 -14.51 3.62 0.24
C THR A 112 -15.05 4.62 1.27
N GLU A 113 -14.55 4.57 2.51
CA GLU A 113 -14.90 5.54 3.55
C GLU A 113 -14.48 6.96 3.16
N PHE A 114 -13.23 7.14 2.69
CA PHE A 114 -12.75 8.43 2.21
C PHE A 114 -13.59 8.99 1.05
N ALA A 115 -14.02 8.14 0.10
CA ALA A 115 -14.92 8.57 -0.97
C ALA A 115 -16.26 9.10 -0.43
N ARG A 116 -16.84 8.44 0.58
CA ARG A 116 -18.06 8.92 1.24
C ARG A 116 -17.86 10.24 1.96
N GLU A 117 -16.71 10.45 2.59
CA GLU A 117 -16.36 11.72 3.23
C GLU A 117 -16.27 12.86 2.21
N LEU A 118 -15.69 12.63 1.03
CA LEU A 118 -15.64 13.62 -0.05
C LEU A 118 -17.05 13.99 -0.55
N ASP A 119 -17.91 12.99 -0.73
CA ASP A 119 -19.30 13.21 -1.15
C ASP A 119 -20.09 13.98 -0.09
N ALA A 120 -19.92 13.64 1.19
CA ALA A 120 -20.55 14.33 2.30
C ALA A 120 -20.06 15.78 2.43
N ALA A 121 -18.75 16.02 2.29
CA ALA A 121 -18.18 17.36 2.33
C ALA A 121 -18.70 18.24 1.19
N ARG A 122 -18.80 17.68 -0.02
CA ARG A 122 -19.43 18.35 -1.16
C ARG A 122 -20.90 18.67 -0.87
N GLU A 123 -21.67 17.71 -0.37
CA GLU A 123 -23.09 17.91 -0.08
C GLU A 123 -23.29 18.96 1.02
N ALA A 124 -22.47 18.98 2.07
CA ALA A 124 -22.52 19.97 3.13
C ALA A 124 -22.27 21.40 2.60
N TYR A 125 -21.29 21.55 1.70
CA TYR A 125 -21.00 22.83 1.04
C TYR A 125 -22.15 23.26 0.11
N VAL A 126 -22.64 22.34 -0.74
CA VAL A 126 -23.67 22.62 -1.73
C VAL A 126 -25.03 22.91 -1.07
N SER A 127 -25.37 22.22 0.02
CA SER A 127 -26.60 22.47 0.79
C SER A 127 -26.52 23.71 1.69
N GLY A 128 -25.33 24.26 1.93
CA GLY A 128 -25.13 25.39 2.84
C GLY A 128 -25.23 25.04 4.32
N THR A 129 -25.14 23.74 4.67
CA THR A 129 -25.05 23.29 6.08
C THR A 129 -23.67 23.53 6.69
N ASN A 130 -22.65 23.78 5.85
CA ASN A 130 -21.39 24.41 6.26
C ASN A 130 -21.53 25.94 6.22
N CYS A 131 -22.19 26.54 7.21
CA CYS A 131 -22.06 27.97 7.51
C CYS A 131 -21.18 28.08 8.76
N PRO A 132 -20.14 28.94 8.80
CA PRO A 132 -19.33 29.16 10.01
C PRO A 132 -20.15 29.64 11.21
#